data_AF-A0A7G8EYJ5-F1
#
_entry.id   AF-A0A7G8EYJ5-F1
#
_cell.length_a   1.000
_cell.length_b   1.000
_cell.length_c   1.000
_cell.angle_alpha   90.00
_cell.angle_beta   90.00
_cell.angle_gamma   90.00
#
_symmetry.space_group_name_H-M   'P 1'
#
loop_
_entity.id
_entity.type
_entity.pdbx_description
1 polymer ?
#
loop_
_entity_poly.entity_id
_entity_poly.type
_entity_poly.pdbx_seq_one_letter_code
_entity_poly.pdbx_strand_id
1 'polypeptide(L)'
;MQGIGQFQASQSKASTPVQTHQFRVSSAETSPPEESVVSFHSELPQPLQQAMVSFIERCPNWDQYRLVQAALAGFLIQNGVESREITRLYVGNMFRRDSLTQGV
;
A
#
# COMPACT_ATOMS: atom_id res chain seq x y z
N MET A 1 -50.50 -38.27 -17.05
CA MET A 1 -49.42 -37.74 -17.90
C MET A 1 -49.26 -36.26 -17.60
N GLN A 2 -48.46 -35.92 -16.58
CA GLN A 2 -48.16 -34.53 -16.21
C GLN A 2 -46.98 -34.05 -17.06
N GLY A 3 -47.21 -33.01 -17.87
CA GLY A 3 -46.20 -32.36 -18.69
C GLY A 3 -45.29 -31.49 -17.84
N ILE A 4 -44.00 -31.67 -18.07
CA ILE A 4 -42.88 -31.05 -17.37
C ILE A 4 -42.48 -29.80 -18.16
N GLY A 5 -42.24 -28.69 -17.46
CA GLY A 5 -41.37 -27.61 -17.94
C GLY A 5 -42.07 -26.30 -18.31
N GLN A 6 -41.82 -25.26 -17.51
CA GLN A 6 -41.25 -24.04 -18.04
C GLN A 6 -40.54 -23.24 -16.93
N PHE A 7 -39.29 -22.91 -17.23
CA PHE A 7 -38.37 -22.12 -16.43
C PHE A 7 -38.85 -20.67 -16.35
N GLN A 8 -38.84 -20.08 -15.15
CA GLN A 8 -38.70 -18.64 -15.00
C GLN A 8 -37.46 -18.36 -14.14
N ALA A 9 -36.40 -18.02 -14.84
CA ALA A 9 -35.30 -17.26 -14.27
C ALA A 9 -35.75 -15.80 -14.16
N SER A 10 -35.93 -15.30 -12.93
CA SER A 10 -36.03 -13.87 -12.66
C SER A 10 -35.03 -13.52 -11.58
N GLN A 11 -33.89 -13.05 -12.08
CA GLN A 11 -32.84 -12.39 -11.34
C GLN A 11 -33.44 -11.24 -10.51
N SER A 12 -33.10 -11.16 -9.23
CA SER A 12 -33.15 -9.90 -8.48
C SER A 12 -31.75 -9.58 -8.00
N LYS A 13 -31.14 -8.64 -8.73
CA LYS A 13 -29.88 -7.98 -8.44
C LYS A 13 -29.95 -7.36 -7.04
N ALA A 14 -29.32 -7.98 -6.05
CA ALA A 14 -28.85 -7.24 -4.88
C ALA A 14 -27.47 -6.68 -5.22
N SER A 15 -27.45 -5.60 -6.02
CA SER A 15 -26.26 -4.76 -6.18
C SER A 15 -26.05 -4.02 -4.88
N THR A 16 -25.26 -4.61 -3.99
CA THR A 16 -24.61 -3.88 -2.91
C THR A 16 -23.75 -2.78 -3.54
N PRO A 17 -23.94 -1.50 -3.15
CA PRO A 17 -23.01 -0.48 -3.54
C PRO A 17 -21.68 -0.78 -2.82
N VAL A 18 -20.67 -1.21 -3.58
CA VAL A 18 -19.27 -1.17 -3.14
C VAL A 18 -19.01 0.28 -2.76
N GLN A 19 -18.82 0.50 -1.46
CA GLN A 19 -18.42 1.78 -0.89
C GLN A 19 -17.02 2.09 -1.43
N THR A 20 -16.96 2.73 -2.60
CA THR A 20 -15.75 3.41 -3.08
C THR A 20 -15.44 4.50 -2.06
N HIS A 21 -14.57 4.18 -1.10
CA HIS A 21 -13.85 5.18 -0.33
C HIS A 21 -12.99 5.94 -1.33
N GLN A 22 -13.55 7.04 -1.81
CA GLN A 22 -12.93 7.95 -2.74
C GLN A 22 -11.65 8.47 -2.08
N PHE A 23 -10.51 8.03 -2.59
CA PHE A 23 -9.19 8.53 -2.23
C PHE A 23 -9.13 9.99 -2.70
N ARG A 24 -9.60 10.91 -1.87
CA ARG A 24 -9.62 12.34 -2.19
C ARG A 24 -8.22 12.88 -1.99
N VAL A 25 -7.45 12.92 -3.07
CA VAL A 25 -6.21 13.70 -3.12
C VAL A 25 -6.61 15.17 -3.22
N SER A 26 -6.65 15.86 -2.08
CA SER A 26 -6.72 17.32 -2.06
C SER A 26 -5.37 17.88 -2.49
N SER A 27 -5.22 18.15 -3.79
CA SER A 27 -4.06 18.88 -4.30
C SER A 27 -4.36 20.38 -4.20
N ALA A 28 -3.69 21.08 -3.29
CA ALA A 28 -3.77 22.53 -3.15
C ALA A 28 -2.48 23.19 -3.67
N GLU A 29 -2.68 24.10 -4.62
CA GLU A 29 -1.86 25.22 -5.13
C GLU A 29 -0.33 25.28 -4.98
N THR A 30 0.30 25.40 -6.16
CA THR A 30 1.51 26.13 -6.56
C THR A 30 2.36 26.84 -5.49
N SER A 31 3.47 26.22 -5.10
CA SER A 31 4.73 26.86 -4.63
C SER A 31 5.87 25.80 -4.71
N PRO A 32 7.18 26.15 -4.54
CA PRO A 32 8.34 25.34 -5.01
C PRO A 32 8.41 23.97 -4.31
N PRO A 33 9.30 23.02 -4.71
CA PRO A 33 9.33 21.66 -4.17
C PRO A 33 9.91 21.62 -2.75
N GLU A 34 9.25 22.30 -1.82
CA GLU A 34 9.22 21.92 -0.43
C GLU A 34 8.55 20.55 -0.43
N GLU A 35 9.32 19.50 -0.13
CA GLU A 35 8.82 18.13 -0.05
C GLU A 35 7.56 18.11 0.83
N SER A 36 6.40 18.12 0.19
CA SER A 36 5.11 18.15 0.89
C SER A 36 4.93 16.77 1.51
N VAL A 37 5.42 16.62 2.74
CA VAL A 37 5.28 15.41 3.52
C VAL A 37 3.81 15.33 3.92
N VAL A 38 3.03 14.61 3.12
CA VAL A 38 1.66 14.25 3.48
C VAL A 38 1.74 13.23 4.61
N SER A 39 1.29 13.62 5.81
CA SER A 39 1.15 12.69 6.93
C SER A 39 0.10 11.62 6.58
N PHE A 40 0.56 10.38 6.44
CA PHE A 40 -0.31 9.23 6.19
C PHE A 40 -0.94 8.76 7.50
N HIS A 41 -2.24 9.00 7.67
CA HIS A 41 -3.01 8.49 8.80
C HIS A 41 -4.02 7.48 8.29
N SER A 42 -3.90 6.24 8.75
CA SER A 42 -4.80 5.14 8.39
C SER A 42 -4.90 4.17 9.56
N GLU A 43 -6.12 3.73 9.88
CA GLU A 43 -6.35 2.70 10.88
C GLU A 43 -5.92 1.34 10.31
N LEU A 44 -4.83 0.78 10.86
CA LEU A 44 -4.37 -0.56 10.50
C LEU A 44 -5.09 -1.62 11.34
N PRO A 45 -5.56 -2.73 10.75
CA PRO A 45 -6.10 -3.85 11.50
C PRO A 45 -5.11 -4.34 12.57
N GLN A 46 -5.61 -4.66 13.78
CA GLN A 46 -4.78 -5.05 14.93
C GLN A 46 -3.71 -6.12 14.60
N PRO A 47 -4.02 -7.21 13.84
CA PRO A 47 -3.01 -8.21 13.53
C PRO A 47 -1.82 -7.66 12.73
N LEU A 48 -2.09 -6.72 11.81
CA LEU A 48 -1.05 -6.10 10.98
C LEU A 48 -0.21 -5.12 11.79
N GLN A 49 -0.85 -4.32 12.66
CA GLN A 49 -0.13 -3.42 13.56
C GLN A 49 0.80 -4.21 14.49
N GLN A 50 0.32 -5.30 15.09
CA GLN A 50 1.12 -6.14 15.99
C GLN A 50 2.32 -6.75 15.24
N ALA A 51 2.11 -7.27 14.03
CA ALA A 51 3.18 -7.81 13.20
C ALA A 51 4.23 -6.75 12.85
N MET A 52 3.79 -5.54 12.48
CA MET A 52 4.67 -4.41 12.17
C MET A 52 5.53 -3.99 13.37
N VAL A 53 4.91 -3.80 14.54
CA VAL A 53 5.62 -3.45 15.78
C VAL A 53 6.63 -4.53 16.12
N SER A 54 6.20 -5.79 16.12
CA SER A 54 7.08 -6.92 16.45
C SER A 54 8.26 -7.05 15.48
N PHE A 55 8.06 -6.70 14.19
CA PHE A 55 9.13 -6.68 13.20
C PHE A 55 10.13 -5.56 13.48
N ILE A 56 9.65 -4.34 13.71
CA ILE A 56 10.48 -3.16 13.99
C ILE A 56 11.32 -3.37 15.25
N GLU A 57 10.74 -3.92 16.32
CA GLU A 57 11.45 -4.20 17.57
C GLU A 57 12.63 -5.19 17.40
N ARG A 58 12.52 -6.15 16.47
CA ARG A 58 13.59 -7.11 16.17
C ARG A 58 14.63 -6.57 15.19
N CYS A 59 14.37 -5.42 14.57
CA CYS A 59 15.14 -4.89 13.47
C CYS A 59 15.55 -3.44 13.78
N PRO A 60 16.68 -3.21 14.48
CA PRO A 60 17.04 -1.92 15.07
C PRO A 60 17.18 -0.76 14.08
N ASN A 61 17.31 -1.07 12.79
CA ASN A 61 17.47 -0.08 11.72
C ASN A 61 16.17 0.24 10.99
N TRP A 62 15.06 -0.39 11.36
CA TRP A 62 13.75 -0.20 10.75
C TRP A 62 12.88 0.67 11.62
N ASP A 63 12.10 1.52 10.98
CA ASP A 63 11.07 2.35 11.57
C ASP A 63 9.78 2.20 10.75
N GLN A 64 8.68 2.72 11.27
CA GLN A 64 7.37 2.61 10.62
C GLN A 64 7.37 3.22 9.21
N TYR A 65 7.98 4.37 9.01
CA TYR A 65 7.99 5.05 7.72
C TYR A 65 8.82 4.28 6.71
N ARG A 66 10.01 3.85 7.09
CA ARG A 66 10.89 3.04 6.23
C ARG A 66 10.22 1.73 5.82
N LEU A 67 9.55 1.05 6.75
CA LEU A 67 8.83 -0.18 6.46
C LEU A 67 7.71 0.06 5.44
N VAL A 68 6.87 1.06 5.67
CA VAL A 68 5.73 1.39 4.80
C VAL A 68 6.24 1.83 3.42
N GLN A 69 7.25 2.69 3.35
CA GLN A 69 7.85 3.13 2.08
C GLN A 69 8.44 1.95 1.29
N ALA A 70 9.16 1.04 1.95
CA ALA A 70 9.70 -0.15 1.31
C ALA A 70 8.59 -1.07 0.79
N ALA A 71 7.55 -1.28 1.59
CA ALA A 71 6.40 -2.10 1.22
C ALA A 71 5.62 -1.51 0.03
N LEU A 72 5.36 -0.19 0.04
CA LEU A 72 4.69 0.51 -1.05
C LEU A 72 5.51 0.49 -2.33
N ALA A 73 6.81 0.81 -2.26
CA ALA A 73 7.67 0.80 -3.43
C ALA A 73 7.78 -0.62 -4.03
N GLY A 74 7.97 -1.63 -3.17
CA GLY A 74 8.00 -3.03 -3.59
C GLY A 74 6.68 -3.51 -4.19
N PHE A 75 5.54 -3.10 -3.62
CA PHE A 75 4.22 -3.40 -4.16
C PHE A 75 4.04 -2.80 -5.56
N LEU A 76 4.39 -1.53 -5.76
CA LEU A 76 4.28 -0.88 -7.05
C LEU A 76 5.16 -1.56 -8.12
N ILE A 77 6.40 -1.91 -7.78
CA ILE A 77 7.31 -2.62 -8.69
C ILE A 77 6.72 -3.97 -9.10
N GLN A 78 6.20 -4.75 -8.14
CA GLN A 78 5.60 -6.06 -8.42
C GLN A 78 4.35 -5.96 -9.29
N ASN A 79 3.65 -4.82 -9.29
CA ASN A 79 2.49 -4.57 -10.14
C ASN A 79 2.85 -3.94 -11.50
N GLY A 80 4.13 -3.91 -11.88
CA GLY A 80 4.57 -3.45 -13.20
C GLY A 80 4.84 -1.95 -13.30
N VAL A 81 4.98 -1.24 -12.17
CA VAL A 81 5.44 0.16 -12.19
C VAL A 81 6.92 0.21 -12.51
N GLU A 82 7.25 0.53 -13.75
CA GLU A 82 8.61 0.68 -14.25
C GLU A 82 9.14 2.10 -14.04
N SER A 83 9.33 2.49 -12.78
CA SER A 83 9.97 3.77 -12.43
C SER A 83 11.29 3.53 -11.74
N ARG A 84 12.37 4.03 -12.35
CA ARG A 84 13.73 3.98 -11.79
C ARG A 84 13.80 4.64 -10.41
N GLU A 85 13.02 5.69 -10.20
CA GLU A 85 12.95 6.39 -8.92
C GLU A 85 12.32 5.50 -7.84
N ILE A 86 11.21 4.83 -8.16
CA ILE A 86 10.55 3.89 -7.25
C ILE A 86 11.45 2.69 -6.95
N THR A 87 12.15 2.14 -7.96
CA THR A 87 13.14 1.07 -7.74
C THR A 87 14.27 1.53 -6.82
N ARG A 88 14.81 2.74 -7.02
CA ARG A 88 15.83 3.30 -6.13
C ARG A 88 15.31 3.51 -4.71
N LEU A 89 14.06 3.95 -4.56
CA LEU A 89 13.45 4.15 -3.26
C LEU A 89 13.21 2.81 -2.54
N TYR A 90 12.79 1.77 -3.26
CA TYR A 90 12.70 0.41 -2.73
C TYR A 90 14.08 -0.09 -2.25
N VAL A 91 15.09 -0.05 -3.11
CA VAL A 91 16.45 -0.52 -2.78
C VAL A 91 17.07 0.31 -1.67
N GLY A 92 16.91 1.63 -1.68
CA GLY A 92 17.41 2.53 -0.65
C GLY A 92 16.74 2.32 0.71
N ASN A 93 15.45 1.96 0.73
CA ASN A 93 14.78 1.58 1.96
C ASN A 93 15.10 0.15 2.39
N MET A 94 15.40 -0.77 1.49
CA MET A 94 15.83 -2.15 1.86
C MET A 94 17.27 -2.19 2.38
N PHE A 95 18.18 -1.45 1.74
CA PHE A 95 19.61 -1.48 2.02
C PHE A 95 20.09 -0.09 2.45
N ARG A 96 20.60 0.03 3.68
CA ARG A 96 21.17 1.29 4.16
C ARG A 96 22.54 1.55 3.51
N ARG A 97 22.87 2.83 3.31
CA ARG A 97 24.20 3.29 2.89
C ARG A 97 25.25 3.15 4.00
N ASP A 98 24.85 3.17 5.27
CA ASP A 98 25.76 3.01 6.42
C ASP A 98 26.41 1.62 6.49
N SER A 99 25.79 0.60 5.88
CA SER A 99 26.39 -0.73 5.77
C SER A 99 27.59 -0.78 4.81
N LEU A 100 27.79 0.26 3.98
CA LEU A 100 28.87 0.33 3.00
C LEU A 100 30.10 1.11 3.49
N THR A 101 29.98 1.86 4.59
CA THR A 101 31.09 2.69 5.14
C THR A 101 31.87 2.01 6.27
N GLN A 102 31.42 0.85 6.76
CA GLN A 102 32.10 0.06 7.81
C GLN A 102 33.11 -0.98 7.28
N GLY A 103 33.47 -0.90 6.00
CA GLY A 103 34.45 -1.79 5.36
C GLY A 103 35.65 -1.06 4.79
N VAL A 104 36.47 -0.43 5.65
CA VAL A 104 37.88 -0.11 5.38
C VAL A 104 38.67 -0.30 6.67
#